data_AF-L0GS02-F1
#
_entry.id   AF-L0GS02-F1
#
_cell.length_a   1.000
_cell.length_b   1.000
_cell.length_c   1.000
_cell.angle_alpha   90.00
_cell.angle_beta   90.00
_cell.angle_gamma   90.00
#
_symmetry.space_group_name_H-M   'P 1'
#
loop_
_entity.id
_entity.type
_entity.pdbx_description
1 polymer ?
#
loop_
_entity_poly.entity_id
_entity_poly.type
_entity_poly.pdbx_seq_one_letter_code
_entity_poly.pdbx_strand_id
1 'polypeptide(L)'
;MTDSEKDRSITDERRHLRVRLARIEADLAYFQARLELIGEPTSANQRAQRKLFKLLHEQMGTCLADAKAPSNELETAPGGQAD
;
A
#
# COMPACT_ATOMS: atom_id res chain seq x y z
N MET A 1 -3.17 15.09 28.82
CA MET A 1 -3.10 15.23 27.35
C MET A 1 -4.34 15.96 26.91
N THR A 2 -4.14 17.08 26.23
CA THR A 2 -5.24 17.95 25.77
C THR A 2 -5.83 17.40 24.47
N ASP A 3 -7.12 17.64 24.21
CA ASP A 3 -7.78 17.18 22.98
C ASP A 3 -7.05 17.68 21.71
N SER A 4 -6.44 18.86 21.77
CA SER A 4 -5.62 19.44 20.69
C SER A 4 -4.32 18.67 20.38
N GLU A 5 -3.71 18.00 21.37
CA GLU A 5 -2.52 17.14 21.13
C GLU A 5 -2.91 15.83 20.45
N LYS A 6 -4.07 15.28 20.80
CA LYS A 6 -4.61 14.06 20.21
C LYS A 6 -5.00 14.27 18.75
N ASP A 7 -5.66 15.39 18.43
CA ASP A 7 -6.03 15.75 17.05
C ASP A 7 -4.80 15.91 16.15
N ARG A 8 -3.73 16.53 16.67
CA ARG A 8 -2.46 16.67 15.93
C ARG A 8 -1.83 15.32 15.61
N SER A 9 -1.77 14.40 16.59
CA SER A 9 -1.25 13.04 16.41
C SER A 9 -2.00 12.26 15.33
N ILE A 10 -3.34 12.29 15.36
CA ILE A 10 -4.19 11.60 14.37
C ILE A 10 -3.93 12.17 12.96
N THR A 11 -3.76 13.49 12.86
CA THR A 11 -3.51 14.16 11.58
C THR A 11 -2.14 13.78 11.00
N ASP A 12 -1.12 13.67 11.84
CA ASP A 12 0.23 13.25 11.45
C ASP A 12 0.27 11.78 11.05
N GLU A 13 -0.41 10.89 11.77
CA GLU A 13 -0.55 9.47 11.41
C GLU A 13 -1.21 9.29 10.04
N ARG A 14 -2.32 10.01 9.79
CA ARG A 14 -3.00 10.02 8.48
C ARG A 14 -2.08 10.54 7.38
N ARG A 15 -1.30 11.59 7.65
CA ARG A 15 -0.33 12.13 6.69
C ARG A 15 0.75 11.10 6.36
N HIS A 16 1.33 10.44 7.36
CA HIS A 16 2.33 9.40 7.18
C HIS A 16 1.79 8.21 6.39
N LEU A 17 0.56 7.77 6.68
CA LEU A 17 -0.10 6.70 5.94
C LEU A 17 -0.23 7.06 4.45
N ARG A 18 -0.72 8.26 4.13
CA ARG A 18 -0.85 8.73 2.74
C ARG A 18 0.49 8.74 2.00
N VAL A 19 1.56 9.22 2.64
CA VAL A 19 2.90 9.24 2.04
C VAL A 19 3.41 7.81 1.78
N ARG A 20 3.18 6.89 2.71
CA ARG A 20 3.55 5.47 2.53
C ARG A 20 2.78 4.83 1.39
N LEU A 21 1.47 5.06 1.29
CA LEU A 21 0.65 4.56 0.19
C LEU A 21 1.10 5.12 -1.16
N ALA A 22 1.33 6.43 -1.24
CA ALA A 22 1.80 7.09 -2.47
C ALA A 22 3.16 6.54 -2.94
N ARG A 23 4.05 6.19 -2.00
CA ARG A 23 5.34 5.57 -2.33
C ARG A 23 5.18 4.17 -2.92
N ILE A 24 4.33 3.34 -2.31
CA ILE A 24 4.03 1.99 -2.79
C ILE A 24 3.39 2.06 -4.20
N GLU A 25 2.48 3.01 -4.43
CA GLU A 25 1.87 3.25 -5.74
C GLU A 25 2.90 3.70 -6.79
N ALA A 26 3.84 4.57 -6.42
CA ALA A 26 4.92 4.99 -7.30
C ALA A 26 5.85 3.82 -7.68
N ASP A 27 6.21 2.97 -6.71
CA ASP A 27 7.03 1.78 -6.96
C ASP A 27 6.32 0.81 -7.92
N LEU A 28 5.02 0.57 -7.73
CA LEU A 28 4.21 -0.25 -8.64
C LEU A 28 4.19 0.32 -10.07
N ALA A 29 3.94 1.62 -10.22
CA ALA A 29 3.94 2.28 -11.51
C ALA A 29 5.31 2.16 -12.20
N TYR A 30 6.40 2.31 -11.45
CA TYR A 30 7.75 2.13 -11.96
C TYR A 30 8.01 0.69 -12.43
N PHE A 31 7.63 -0.32 -11.65
CA PHE A 31 7.80 -1.72 -12.03
C PHE A 31 7.00 -2.07 -13.29
N GLN A 32 5.76 -1.58 -13.38
CA GLN A 32 4.92 -1.77 -14.56
C GLN A 32 5.55 -1.14 -15.80
N ALA A 33 6.01 0.12 -15.72
CA ALA A 33 6.70 0.79 -16.82
C ALA A 33 7.98 0.04 -17.24
N ARG A 34 8.71 -0.55 -16.29
CA ARG A 34 9.91 -1.32 -16.58
C ARG A 34 9.59 -2.66 -17.28
N LEU A 35 8.49 -3.31 -16.91
CA LEU A 35 8.00 -4.52 -17.60
C LEU A 35 7.58 -4.24 -19.04
N GLU A 36 6.93 -3.10 -19.27
CA GLU A 36 6.57 -2.61 -20.61
C GLU A 36 7.82 -2.31 -21.44
N LEU A 37 8.80 -1.61 -20.86
CA LEU A 37 10.08 -1.29 -21.50
C LEU A 37 10.89 -2.55 -21.85
N ILE A 38 10.85 -3.59 -21.03
CA ILE A 38 11.51 -4.87 -21.35
C ILE A 38 10.78 -5.61 -22.48
N GLY A 39 9.44 -5.51 -22.53
CA GLY A 39 8.64 -6.19 -23.54
C GLY A 39 8.90 -7.69 -23.60
N GLU A 40 9.04 -8.22 -24.80
CA GLU A 40 9.40 -9.62 -25.04
C GLU A 40 10.93 -9.81 -24.91
N PRO A 41 11.41 -10.61 -23.94
CA PRO A 41 12.83 -10.67 -23.63
C PRO A 41 13.62 -11.52 -24.63
N THR A 42 14.59 -10.91 -25.31
CA THR A 42 15.47 -11.58 -26.28
C THR A 42 16.76 -12.12 -25.66
N SER A 43 17.11 -11.67 -24.45
CA SER A 43 18.31 -12.10 -23.72
C SER A 43 18.01 -12.74 -22.36
N ALA A 44 18.96 -13.54 -21.85
CA ALA A 44 18.86 -14.11 -20.51
C ALA A 44 18.76 -13.03 -19.42
N ASN A 45 19.48 -11.92 -19.59
CA ASN A 45 19.40 -10.78 -18.68
C ASN A 45 18.00 -10.15 -18.66
N GLN A 46 17.41 -9.89 -19.83
CA GLN A 46 16.04 -9.37 -19.90
C GLN A 46 15.02 -10.34 -19.31
N ARG A 47 15.18 -11.66 -19.50
CA ARG A 47 14.33 -12.67 -18.84
C ARG A 47 14.44 -12.58 -17.32
N ALA A 48 15.65 -12.47 -16.79
CA ALA A 48 15.89 -12.33 -15.35
C ALA A 48 15.27 -11.03 -14.80
N GLN A 49 15.48 -9.90 -15.48
CA GLN A 49 14.90 -8.62 -15.10
C GLN A 49 13.36 -8.66 -15.12
N ARG A 50 12.77 -9.21 -16.18
CA ARG A 50 11.30 -9.35 -16.29
C ARG A 50 10.74 -10.19 -15.15
N LYS A 51 11.40 -11.30 -14.81
CA LYS A 51 11.00 -12.14 -13.66
C LYS A 51 11.08 -11.37 -12.34
N LEU A 52 12.15 -10.62 -12.13
CA LEU A 52 12.34 -9.80 -10.93
C LEU A 52 11.26 -8.72 -10.80
N PHE A 53 11.02 -7.93 -11.85
CA PHE A 53 10.04 -6.85 -11.81
C PHE A 53 8.60 -7.37 -11.67
N LYS A 54 8.27 -8.54 -12.23
CA LYS A 54 6.99 -9.20 -11.96
C LYS A 54 6.83 -9.56 -10.48
N LEU A 55 7.83 -10.20 -9.89
CA LEU A 55 7.79 -10.59 -8.48
C LEU A 55 7.66 -9.36 -7.57
N LEU A 56 8.41 -8.30 -7.85
CA LEU A 56 8.33 -7.04 -7.09
C LEU A 56 6.96 -6.38 -7.23
N HIS A 57 6.40 -6.35 -8.44
CA HIS A 57 5.07 -5.80 -8.69
C HIS A 57 3.98 -6.58 -7.95
N GLU A 58 4.03 -7.92 -7.99
CA GLU A 58 3.08 -8.77 -7.26
C GLU A 58 3.19 -8.58 -5.74
N GLN A 59 4.39 -8.65 -5.18
CA GLN A 59 4.61 -8.49 -3.75
C GLN A 59 4.17 -7.12 -3.24
N MET A 60 4.53 -6.07 -3.97
CA MET A 60 4.18 -4.70 -3.60
C MET A 60 2.68 -4.42 -3.77
N GLY A 61 2.04 -5.07 -4.75
CA GLY A 61 0.60 -5.02 -4.97
C GLY A 61 -0.18 -5.60 -3.79
N THR A 62 0.27 -6.74 -3.25
CA THR A 62 -0.29 -7.33 -2.02
C THR A 62 -0.12 -6.40 -0.83
N CYS A 63 1.09 -5.85 -0.61
CA CYS A 63 1.29 -4.86 0.47
C CYS A 63 0.39 -3.63 0.33
N LEU A 64 0.13 -3.15 -0.90
CA LEU A 64 -0.78 -2.04 -1.12
C LEU A 64 -2.23 -2.41 -0.79
N ALA A 65 -2.67 -3.61 -1.17
CA ALA A 65 -4.00 -4.11 -0.86
C ALA A 65 -4.20 -4.23 0.66
N ASP A 66 -3.23 -4.80 1.37
CA ASP A 66 -3.25 -4.93 2.83
C ASP A 66 -3.24 -3.56 3.52
N ALA A 67 -2.46 -2.60 3.01
CA ALA A 67 -2.39 -1.24 3.57
C ALA A 67 -3.63 -0.39 3.27
N LYS A 68 -4.41 -0.74 2.24
CA LYS A 68 -5.68 -0.08 1.88
C LYS A 68 -6.90 -0.74 2.50
N ALA A 69 -6.80 -2.00 2.90
CA ALA A 69 -7.87 -2.66 3.62
C ALA A 69 -8.18 -1.84 4.89
N PRO A 70 -9.42 -1.35 5.06
CA PRO A 70 -9.79 -0.73 6.33
C PRO A 70 -9.58 -1.78 7.41
N SER A 71 -8.91 -1.42 8.51
CA SER A 71 -8.92 -2.22 9.72
C SER A 71 -10.37 -2.37 10.17
N ASN A 72 -11.03 -3.41 9.68
CA ASN A 72 -12.45 -3.67 9.87
C ASN A 72 -12.63 -4.41 11.20
N GLU A 73 -12.22 -3.78 12.30
CA GLU A 73 -12.48 -4.23 13.67
C GLU A 73 -12.59 -3.00 14.59
N LEU A 74 -13.63 -2.19 14.42
CA LEU A 74 -14.05 -1.23 15.45
C LEU A 74 -15.49 -0.75 15.22
N GLU A 75 -16.41 -1.69 14.96
CA GLU A 75 -17.85 -1.38 15.05
C GLU A 75 -18.70 -2.61 15.36
N THR A 76 -18.42 -3.28 16.48
CA THR A 76 -19.46 -4.05 17.19
C THR A 76 -19.38 -3.71 18.67
N ALA A 77 -19.84 -2.51 19.03
CA ALA A 77 -20.28 -2.24 20.39
C ALA A 77 -21.74 -2.70 20.51
N PRO A 78 -22.09 -3.74 21.30
CA PRO A 78 -23.47 -3.95 21.70
C PRO A 78 -23.81 -2.93 22.80
N GLY A 79 -24.06 -1.68 22.39
CA GLY A 79 -24.75 -0.69 23.20
C GLY A 79 -26.25 -0.79 22.93
N GLY A 80 -26.95 -1.61 23.70
CA GLY A 80 -28.39 -1.76 23.64
C GLY A 80 -28.95 -2.10 25.00
N GLN A 81 -29.07 -1.09 25.86
CA GLN A 81 -29.83 -1.12 27.10
C GLN A 81 -31.14 -0.35 26.85
N ALA A 82 -32.26 -1.07 26.83
CA ALA A 82 -33.66 -0.65 26.99
C ALA A 82 -34.49 -1.95 26.95
N ASP A 83 -35.34 -2.35 27.88
CA ASP A 83 -35.99 -1.75 29.07
C ASP A 83 -35.77 -2.64 30.31
#